data_AF-A0A4Y8L3G5-F1
#
_entry.id   AF-A0A4Y8L3G5-F1
#
_cell.length_a   1.000
_cell.length_b   1.000
_cell.length_c   1.000
_cell.angle_alpha   90.00
_cell.angle_beta   90.00
_cell.angle_gamma   90.00
#
_symmetry.space_group_name_H-M   'P 1'
#
loop_
_entity.id
_entity.type
_entity.pdbx_description
1 polymer ?
#
loop_
_entity_poly.entity_id
_entity_poly.type
_entity_poly.pdbx_seq_one_letter_code
_entity_poly.pdbx_strand_id
1 'polypeptide(L)'
;MKKIYLYVSIFFFILGGILSHTYRVYIYSNDIFDFHLADTIGNLVGVPSAACFFIAISKKEINLKKFILEIVLAFCVFECMGLLGLHGVFDWYDIIATIISGVITYFVLKKINKFPQL
;
A
#
# COMPACT_ATOMS: atom_id res chain seq x y z
N MET A 1 -18.91 -6.69 -8.71
CA MET A 1 -18.11 -6.08 -7.62
C MET A 1 -16.64 -6.55 -7.64
N LYS A 2 -16.31 -7.85 -7.57
CA LYS A 2 -14.89 -8.29 -7.50
C LYS A 2 -13.96 -7.82 -8.63
N LYS A 3 -14.45 -7.71 -9.88
CA LYS A 3 -13.67 -7.18 -11.01
C LYS A 3 -13.23 -5.72 -10.82
N ILE A 4 -14.01 -4.89 -10.12
CA ILE A 4 -13.64 -3.48 -9.89
C ILE A 4 -12.41 -3.37 -8.99
N TYR A 5 -12.31 -4.24 -7.98
CA TYR A 5 -11.14 -4.30 -7.11
C TYR A 5 -9.89 -4.75 -7.88
N LEU A 6 -10.03 -5.64 -8.86
CA LEU A 6 -8.92 -6.00 -9.73
C LEU A 6 -8.43 -4.80 -10.56
N TYR A 7 -9.33 -4.05 -11.18
CA TYR A 7 -8.95 -2.84 -11.94
C TYR A 7 -8.32 -1.76 -11.05
N VAL A 8 -8.85 -1.55 -9.84
CA VAL A 8 -8.29 -0.61 -8.87
C VAL A 8 -6.89 -1.06 -8.41
N SER A 9 -6.68 -2.36 -8.19
CA SER A 9 -5.36 -2.90 -7.87
C SER A 9 -4.35 -2.66 -8.98
N ILE A 10 -4.71 -3.00 -10.23
CA ILE A 10 -3.85 -2.77 -11.40
C ILE A 10 -3.54 -1.27 -11.54
N PHE A 11 -4.54 -0.40 -11.34
CA PHE A 11 -4.35 1.04 -11.38
C PHE A 11 -3.30 1.52 -10.36
N PHE A 12 -3.43 1.13 -9.08
CA PHE A 12 -2.45 1.54 -8.05
C PHE A 12 -1.06 0.95 -8.30
N PHE A 13 -0.98 -0.29 -8.81
CA PHE A 13 0.30 -0.91 -9.16
C PHE A 13 1.01 -0.14 -10.29
N ILE A 14 0.29 0.19 -11.37
CA ILE A 14 0.84 0.98 -12.49
C ILE A 14 1.20 2.39 -12.02
N LEU A 15 0.33 3.04 -11.23
CA LEU A 15 0.58 4.36 -10.68
C LEU A 15 1.87 4.38 -9.84
N GLY A 16 2.06 3.40 -8.97
CA GLY A 16 3.28 3.25 -8.18
C GLY A 16 4.52 3.09 -9.05
N GLY A 17 4.46 2.26 -10.09
CA GLY A 17 5.55 2.10 -11.05
C GLY A 17 5.89 3.40 -11.78
N ILE A 18 4.88 4.11 -12.31
CA ILE A 18 5.09 5.39 -13.00
C ILE A 18 5.72 6.41 -12.05
N LEU A 19 5.18 6.59 -10.85
CA LEU A 19 5.68 7.56 -9.88
C LEU A 19 7.11 7.22 -9.41
N SER A 20 7.43 5.94 -9.24
CA SER A 20 8.79 5.50 -8.86
C SER A 20 9.82 5.77 -9.95
N HIS A 21 9.43 5.74 -11.23
CA HIS A 21 10.33 5.99 -12.36
C HIS A 21 10.30 7.42 -12.89
N THR A 22 9.38 8.26 -12.41
CA THR A 22 9.25 9.66 -12.86
C THR A 22 9.40 10.62 -11.69
N TYR A 23 8.40 10.69 -10.80
CA TYR A 23 8.36 11.60 -9.66
C TYR A 23 9.56 11.41 -8.72
N ARG A 24 9.83 10.19 -8.27
CA ARG A 24 10.97 9.90 -7.38
C ARG A 24 12.31 10.32 -8.01
N VAL A 25 12.52 9.96 -9.27
CA VAL A 25 13.74 10.32 -10.02
C VAL A 25 13.87 11.84 -10.14
N TYR A 26 12.77 12.55 -10.41
CA TYR A 26 12.75 14.01 -10.46
C TYR A 26 13.13 14.64 -9.11
N ILE A 27 12.53 14.18 -8.00
CA ILE A 27 12.81 14.69 -6.66
C ILE A 27 14.29 14.52 -6.31
N TYR A 28 14.84 13.31 -6.50
CA TYR A 28 16.24 13.02 -6.15
C TYR A 28 17.23 13.74 -7.08
N SER A 29 16.92 13.90 -8.37
CA SER A 29 17.82 14.57 -9.32
C SER A 29 17.88 16.09 -9.17
N ASN A 30 16.90 16.68 -8.48
CA ASN A 30 16.80 18.13 -8.28
C ASN A 30 16.99 18.52 -6.80
N ASP A 31 17.39 17.58 -5.93
CA ASP A 31 17.57 17.77 -4.49
C ASP A 31 16.37 18.46 -3.81
N ILE A 32 15.15 18.11 -4.25
CA ILE A 32 13.92 18.69 -3.73
C ILE A 32 13.54 17.98 -2.43
N PHE A 33 13.30 18.73 -1.36
CA PHE A 33 12.73 18.16 -0.14
C PHE A 33 11.21 18.07 -0.25
N ASP A 34 10.69 16.86 -0.43
CA ASP A 34 9.25 16.59 -0.60
C ASP A 34 8.60 15.89 0.60
N PHE A 35 9.22 15.99 1.77
CA PHE A 35 8.80 15.32 3.00
C PHE A 35 8.77 13.79 2.90
N HIS A 36 9.69 13.20 2.13
CA HIS A 36 9.85 11.75 1.93
C HIS A 36 8.68 11.09 1.19
N LEU A 37 7.91 11.87 0.42
CA LEU A 37 6.83 11.33 -0.39
C LEU A 37 7.39 10.42 -1.48
N ALA A 38 8.53 10.81 -2.07
CA ALA A 38 9.24 10.03 -3.09
C ALA A 38 9.68 8.65 -2.58
N ASP A 39 10.18 8.58 -1.34
CA ASP A 39 10.59 7.32 -0.70
C ASP A 39 9.39 6.40 -0.50
N THR A 40 8.28 6.97 -0.02
CA THR A 40 7.09 6.23 0.44
C THR A 40 6.05 5.85 -0.62
N ILE A 41 6.29 6.17 -1.90
CA ILE A 41 5.36 5.86 -3.01
C ILE A 41 4.92 4.40 -2.99
N GLY A 42 5.88 3.48 -2.84
CA GLY A 42 5.63 2.03 -2.87
C GLY A 42 4.65 1.58 -1.80
N ASN A 43 4.81 2.08 -0.57
CA ASN A 43 3.99 1.70 0.57
C ASN A 43 2.61 2.37 0.52
N LEU A 44 2.56 3.64 0.08
CA LEU A 44 1.31 4.38 -0.08
C LEU A 44 0.37 3.73 -1.10
N VAL A 45 0.88 3.29 -2.26
CA VAL A 45 0.05 2.67 -3.31
C VAL A 45 -0.01 1.14 -3.20
N GLY A 46 0.99 0.52 -2.59
CA GLY A 46 1.12 -0.92 -2.46
C GLY A 46 0.04 -1.52 -1.55
N VAL A 47 -0.23 -0.89 -0.40
CA VAL A 47 -1.25 -1.36 0.55
C VAL A 47 -2.66 -1.41 -0.09
N PRO A 48 -3.20 -0.34 -0.71
CA PRO A 48 -4.51 -0.40 -1.37
C PRO A 48 -4.50 -1.33 -2.58
N SER A 49 -3.38 -1.42 -3.31
CA SER A 49 -3.24 -2.36 -4.42
C SER A 49 -3.38 -3.81 -3.95
N ALA A 50 -2.61 -4.21 -2.94
CA ALA A 50 -2.63 -5.56 -2.36
C ALA A 50 -4.01 -5.88 -1.78
N ALA A 51 -4.59 -4.96 -1.00
CA ALA A 51 -5.91 -5.16 -0.42
C ALA A 51 -6.97 -5.42 -1.50
N CYS A 52 -6.99 -4.60 -2.55
CA CYS A 52 -7.95 -4.77 -3.64
C CYS A 52 -7.69 -6.06 -4.43
N PHE A 53 -6.43 -6.42 -4.69
CA PHE A 53 -6.08 -7.68 -5.37
C PHE A 53 -6.63 -8.90 -4.65
N PHE A 54 -6.31 -9.03 -3.36
CA PHE A 54 -6.75 -10.17 -2.55
C PHE A 54 -8.27 -10.21 -2.37
N ILE A 55 -8.94 -9.06 -2.22
CA ILE A 55 -10.40 -8.99 -2.23
C ILE A 55 -10.98 -9.48 -3.56
N ALA A 56 -10.36 -9.13 -4.69
CA ALA A 56 -10.81 -9.53 -6.01
C ALA A 56 -10.73 -11.05 -6.23
N ILE A 57 -9.67 -11.70 -5.77
CA ILE A 57 -9.45 -13.14 -5.95
C ILE A 57 -10.04 -14.00 -4.83
N SER A 58 -10.34 -13.42 -3.67
CA SER A 58 -10.89 -14.17 -2.54
C SER A 58 -12.26 -14.76 -2.90
N LYS A 59 -12.43 -16.05 -2.59
CA LYS A 59 -13.73 -16.73 -2.72
C LYS A 59 -14.58 -16.63 -1.43
N LYS A 60 -13.97 -16.24 -0.31
CA LYS A 60 -14.60 -16.18 1.02
C LYS A 60 -14.91 -14.74 1.41
N GLU A 61 -15.82 -14.58 2.36
CA GLU A 61 -16.00 -13.30 3.04
C GLU A 61 -14.73 -12.93 3.82
N ILE A 62 -14.39 -11.65 3.79
CA ILE A 62 -13.18 -11.11 4.41
C ILE A 62 -13.60 -10.24 5.58
N ASN A 63 -13.05 -10.52 6.77
CA ASN A 63 -13.12 -9.57 7.88
C ASN A 63 -12.15 -8.41 7.57
N LEU A 64 -12.70 -7.29 7.11
CA LEU A 64 -11.92 -6.17 6.58
C LEU A 64 -10.90 -5.61 7.60
N LYS A 65 -11.26 -5.50 8.89
CA LYS A 65 -10.36 -4.98 9.93
C LYS A 65 -9.13 -5.86 10.08
N LYS A 66 -9.36 -7.17 10.30
CA LYS A 66 -8.29 -8.14 10.48
C LYS A 66 -7.41 -8.23 9.24
N PHE A 67 -8.04 -8.24 8.07
CA PHE A 67 -7.36 -8.36 6.80
C PHE A 67 -6.44 -7.18 6.48
N ILE A 68 -6.89 -5.94 6.71
CA ILE A 68 -6.03 -4.76 6.54
C ILE A 68 -4.88 -4.77 7.53
N LEU A 69 -5.11 -5.19 8.78
CA LEU A 69 -4.05 -5.34 9.77
C LEU A 69 -2.99 -6.35 9.32
N GLU A 70 -3.40 -7.50 8.77
CA GLU A 70 -2.50 -8.51 8.21
C GLU A 70 -1.65 -7.95 7.06
N ILE A 71 -2.24 -7.15 6.15
CA ILE A 71 -1.50 -6.48 5.06
C ILE A 71 -0.50 -5.47 5.62
N VAL A 72 -0.91 -4.60 6.54
CA VAL A 72 -0.03 -3.60 7.16
C VAL A 72 1.13 -4.29 7.86
N LEU A 73 0.87 -5.34 8.63
CA LEU A 73 1.92 -6.13 9.29
C LEU A 73 2.86 -6.78 8.29
N ALA A 74 2.35 -7.35 7.19
CA ALA A 74 3.17 -7.97 6.16
C ALA A 74 4.11 -6.95 5.49
N PHE A 75 3.63 -5.75 5.18
CA PHE A 75 4.46 -4.67 4.64
C PHE A 75 5.49 -4.17 5.66
N CYS A 76 5.10 -3.96 6.93
CA CYS A 76 6.07 -3.58 7.97
C CYS A 76 7.16 -4.64 8.18
N VAL A 77 6.80 -5.93 8.16
CA VAL A 77 7.79 -7.02 8.23
C VAL A 77 8.69 -7.01 7.02
N PHE A 78 8.14 -6.79 5.82
CA PHE A 78 8.91 -6.68 4.59
C PHE A 78 9.95 -5.55 4.65
N GLU A 79 9.59 -4.38 5.18
CA GLU A 79 10.57 -3.30 5.40
C GLU A 79 11.62 -3.67 6.45
N CYS A 80 11.20 -4.28 7.57
CA CYS A 80 12.13 -4.75 8.60
C CYS A 80 13.12 -5.80 8.08
N MET A 81 12.80 -6.54 7.02
CA MET A 81 13.76 -7.45 6.38
C MET A 81 14.95 -6.70 5.77
N GLY A 82 14.83 -5.41 5.49
CA GLY A 82 15.95 -4.54 5.12
C GLY A 82 17.00 -4.39 6.22
N LEU A 83 16.62 -4.49 7.50
CA LEU A 83 17.58 -4.51 8.63
C LEU A 83 18.46 -5.77 8.62
N LEU A 84 17.98 -6.85 8.01
CA LEU A 84 18.70 -8.11 7.85
C LEU A 84 19.47 -8.17 6.53
N GLY A 85 19.44 -7.11 5.72
CA GLY A 85 20.07 -7.06 4.40
C GLY A 85 19.40 -7.97 3.36
N LEU A 86 18.17 -8.42 3.60
CA LEU A 86 17.47 -9.35 2.70
C LEU A 86 16.80 -8.62 1.52
N HIS A 87 16.38 -7.37 1.71
CA HIS A 87 15.74 -6.57 0.68
C HIS A 87 15.78 -5.07 1.03
N GLY A 88 16.15 -4.22 0.08
CA GLY A 88 16.08 -2.76 0.24
C GLY A 88 16.90 -2.21 1.41
N VAL A 89 16.69 -0.94 1.73
CA VAL A 89 17.19 -0.30 2.95
C VAL A 89 15.97 -0.04 3.83
N PHE A 90 16.07 -0.37 5.11
CA PHE A 90 15.01 -0.09 6.05
C PHE A 90 14.79 1.43 6.18
N ASP A 91 13.54 1.87 5.99
CA ASP A 91 13.13 3.26 6.16
C ASP A 91 11.93 3.37 7.13
N TRP A 92 12.07 4.24 8.14
CA TRP A 92 10.99 4.57 9.06
C TRP A 92 9.82 5.27 8.37
N TYR A 93 10.06 6.04 7.31
CA TYR A 93 9.00 6.69 6.56
C TYR A 93 8.12 5.67 5.83
N ASP A 94 8.69 4.57 5.35
CA ASP A 94 7.93 3.47 4.74
C ASP A 94 7.02 2.76 5.75
N ILE A 95 7.48 2.57 6.99
CA ILE A 95 6.64 2.07 8.09
C ILE A 95 5.46 3.02 8.36
N ILE A 96 5.73 4.32 8.49
CA ILE A 96 4.69 5.34 8.73
C ILE A 96 3.69 5.37 7.58
N ALA A 97 4.18 5.38 6.34
CA ALA A 97 3.36 5.38 5.13
C ALA A 97 2.49 4.13 5.00
N THR A 98 3.03 2.96 5.36
CA THR A 98 2.28 1.70 5.39
C THR A 98 1.09 1.79 6.34
N ILE A 99 1.31 2.31 7.56
CA ILE A 99 0.26 2.46 8.57
C ILE A 99 -0.80 3.46 8.09
N ILE A 100 -0.39 4.63 7.62
CA ILE A 100 -1.32 5.66 7.12
C ILE A 100 -2.14 5.11 5.94
N SER A 101 -1.47 4.46 4.99
CA SER A 101 -2.12 3.88 3.82
C SER A 101 -3.11 2.78 4.21
N GLY A 102 -2.77 1.94 5.19
CA GLY A 102 -3.68 0.94 5.76
C GLY A 102 -4.93 1.56 6.37
N VAL A 103 -4.77 2.61 7.19
CA VAL A 103 -5.89 3.33 7.79
C VAL A 103 -6.82 3.93 6.73
N ILE A 104 -6.25 4.63 5.73
CA ILE A 104 -7.03 5.23 4.63
C ILE A 104 -7.76 4.13 3.84
N THR A 105 -7.04 3.07 3.47
CA THR A 105 -7.58 1.93 2.71
C THR A 105 -8.74 1.27 3.45
N TYR A 106 -8.62 1.07 4.78
CA TYR A 106 -9.69 0.53 5.60
C TYR A 106 -10.96 1.38 5.53
N PHE A 107 -10.86 2.70 5.73
CA PHE A 107 -12.01 3.59 5.73
C PHE A 107 -12.68 3.67 4.34
N VAL A 108 -11.89 3.73 3.28
CA VAL A 108 -12.39 3.73 1.90
C VAL A 108 -13.15 2.44 1.60
N LEU A 109 -12.54 1.28 1.86
CA LEU A 109 -13.16 -0.02 1.58
C LEU A 109 -14.38 -0.30 2.46
N LYS A 110 -14.37 0.17 3.71
CA LYS A 110 -15.53 0.10 4.62
C LYS A 110 -16.72 0.86 4.04
N LYS A 111 -16.49 2.06 3.49
CA LYS A 111 -17.54 2.89 2.88
C LYS A 111 -18.08 2.27 1.59
N ILE A 112 -17.21 1.69 0.76
CA ILE A 112 -17.60 1.06 -0.51
C ILE A 112 -18.42 -0.22 -0.29
N ASN A 113 -18.00 -1.08 0.62
CA ASN A 113 -18.60 -2.41 0.77
C ASN A 113 -19.83 -2.44 1.69
N LYS A 114 -20.21 -1.34 2.36
CA LYS A 114 -21.26 -1.33 3.40
C LYS A 114 -21.15 -2.54 4.34
N PHE A 115 -19.93 -2.94 4.73
CA PHE A 115 -19.76 -4.12 5.57
C PHE A 115 -20.51 -3.91 6.90
N PRO A 116 -21.41 -4.83 7.31
CA PRO A 116 -22.08 -4.73 8.60
C PRO A 116 -21.04 -4.76 9.71
N GLN A 117 -21.25 -3.94 10.73
CA GLN A 117 -20.42 -3.94 11.92
C GLN A 117 -20.68 -5.25 12.66
N LEU A 118 -19.71 -6.16 12.64
CA LEU A 118 -19.53 -7.14 13.70
C LEU A 118 -18.85 -6.44 14.88
#